data_AF-A0A9X3J187-F1
#
_entry.id   AF-A0A9X3J187-F1
#
_cell.length_a   1.000
_cell.length_b   1.000
_cell.length_c   1.000
_cell.angle_alpha   90.00
_cell.angle_beta   90.00
_cell.angle_gamma   90.00
#
_symmetry.space_group_name_H-M   'P 1'
#
loop_
_entity.id
_entity.type
_entity.pdbx_description
1 polymer ?
#
loop_
_entity_poly.entity_id
_entity_poly.type
_entity_poly.pdbx_seq_one_letter_code
_entity_poly.pdbx_strand_id
1 'polypeptide(L)'
;MYEVIIERPRMGGGWGGKGRRAEMRRRADPETAPNDEPISRGRGSKHLNENLAPLRRFLLSRVGRPWDAVHSEIAAHLRVTSAVQKHVLDHLRDMVYTNVVEIDGGLYEHGSWGVRPLGAYRRAQVYVCPETGLLKKVPFVPGPATPPPAIEVVPIGREAQYRKIDGQWYRITLSPLPREPDREVHDLLLGDLRKLGSPWQRGWELNQHYGYWDRYATAKRQIGKRELRRLPPGVR
;
A
#
# COMPACT_ATOMS: atom_id res chain seq x y z
N MET A 1 -15.61 19.47 19.95
CA MET A 1 -15.50 18.80 18.63
C MET A 1 -14.65 19.58 17.63
N TYR A 2 -14.33 20.84 17.91
CA TYR A 2 -13.67 21.79 17.00
C TYR A 2 -12.12 21.78 17.07
N GLU A 3 -11.51 21.22 18.12
CA GLU A 3 -10.05 21.30 18.33
C GLU A 3 -9.20 20.17 17.74
N VAL A 4 -9.80 19.13 17.14
CA VAL A 4 -9.06 17.91 16.80
C VAL A 4 -9.20 17.50 15.33
N ILE A 5 -9.46 18.44 14.43
CA ILE A 5 -8.99 18.27 13.03
C ILE A 5 -7.58 18.86 13.00
N ILE A 6 -6.65 18.14 13.62
CA ILE A 6 -5.25 18.53 13.65
C ILE A 6 -4.71 18.33 12.23
N GLU A 7 -4.23 19.41 11.59
CA GLU A 7 -3.38 19.27 10.42
C GLU A 7 -2.18 18.40 10.81
N ARG A 8 -2.02 17.24 10.17
CA ARG A 8 -0.76 16.51 10.27
C ARG A 8 0.27 17.23 9.39
N PRO A 9 1.57 17.15 9.69
CA PRO A 9 2.61 17.65 8.80
C PRO A 9 2.36 17.20 7.36
N ARG A 10 2.30 18.15 6.43
CA ARG A 10 2.01 17.88 5.01
C ARG A 10 3.01 16.86 4.46
N MET A 11 2.49 15.79 3.88
CA MET A 11 3.31 14.76 3.28
C MET A 11 3.88 15.25 1.94
N GLY A 12 5.08 14.80 1.57
CA GLY A 12 5.73 15.18 0.29
C GLY A 12 6.73 16.35 0.38
N GLY A 13 6.93 16.97 1.55
CA GLY A 13 7.97 18.00 1.76
C GLY A 13 9.40 17.45 1.92
N GLY A 14 9.58 16.13 1.96
CA GLY A 14 10.81 15.47 2.42
C GLY A 14 11.87 15.14 1.36
N TRP A 15 11.59 15.28 0.07
CA TRP A 15 12.57 14.94 -0.99
C TRP A 15 13.35 16.15 -1.50
N GLY A 16 13.76 17.01 -0.56
CA GLY A 16 14.61 18.17 -0.82
C GLY A 16 14.18 19.39 -0.01
N GLY A 17 14.53 19.41 1.28
CA GLY A 17 14.43 20.63 2.07
C GLY A 17 15.14 21.80 1.38
N LYS A 18 14.65 23.03 1.61
CA LYS A 18 15.24 24.30 1.15
C LYS A 18 16.65 24.42 1.75
N GLY A 19 17.64 23.83 1.09
CA GLY A 19 18.99 23.65 1.62
C GLY A 19 19.72 22.46 1.00
N ARG A 20 19.05 21.30 0.87
CA ARG A 20 19.65 20.09 0.27
C ARG A 20 19.90 20.25 -1.24
N ARG A 21 19.09 21.08 -1.93
CA ARG A 21 19.33 21.50 -3.33
C ARG A 21 20.58 22.39 -3.47
N ALA A 22 20.76 23.33 -2.54
CA ALA A 22 21.95 24.19 -2.53
C ALA A 22 23.21 23.40 -2.14
N GLU A 23 23.07 22.42 -1.25
CA GLU A 23 24.14 21.50 -0.86
C GLU A 23 24.51 20.52 -1.98
N MET A 24 23.54 19.99 -2.73
CA MET A 24 23.79 19.18 -3.93
C MET A 24 24.48 20.00 -5.02
N ARG A 25 24.11 21.27 -5.23
CA ARG A 25 24.83 22.19 -6.15
C ARG A 25 26.26 22.45 -5.72
N ARG A 26 26.54 22.56 -4.42
CA ARG A 26 27.92 22.68 -3.89
C ARG A 26 28.75 21.41 -4.07
N ARG A 27 28.11 20.25 -4.20
CA ARG A 27 28.78 18.94 -4.38
C ARG A 27 28.89 18.49 -5.84
N ALA A 28 28.19 19.14 -6.76
CA ALA A 28 28.32 18.87 -8.18
C ALA A 28 29.55 19.62 -8.72
N ASP A 29 30.42 18.93 -9.46
CA ASP A 29 31.53 19.55 -10.17
C ASP A 29 30.97 20.50 -11.23
N PRO A 30 31.30 21.81 -11.19
CA PRO A 30 30.72 22.82 -12.09
C PRO A 30 30.94 22.52 -13.57
N GLU A 31 31.97 21.76 -13.94
CA GLU A 31 32.29 21.40 -15.33
C GLU A 31 31.42 20.25 -15.88
N THR A 32 30.73 19.50 -15.01
CA THR A 32 29.89 18.35 -15.41
C THR A 32 28.42 18.47 -14.98
N ALA A 33 28.07 19.59 -14.33
CA ALA A 33 26.70 19.85 -13.92
C ALA A 33 25.79 20.13 -15.13
N PRO A 34 24.57 19.55 -15.20
CA PRO A 34 23.62 19.89 -16.25
C PRO A 34 23.24 21.38 -16.20
N ASN A 35 23.29 22.06 -17.35
CA ASN A 35 22.88 23.47 -17.46
C ASN A 35 21.38 23.68 -17.23
N ASP A 36 20.56 22.66 -17.52
CA ASP A 36 19.11 22.70 -17.38
C ASP A 36 18.61 21.59 -16.42
N GLU A 37 17.80 21.97 -15.44
CA GLU A 37 17.08 21.02 -14.58
C GLU A 37 15.66 20.77 -15.15
N PRO A 38 15.22 19.50 -15.32
CA PRO A 38 13.84 19.23 -15.71
C PRO A 38 12.89 19.71 -14.61
N ILE A 39 11.84 20.42 -15.04
CA ILE A 39 10.77 20.99 -14.20
C ILE A 39 10.12 19.96 -13.24
N SER A 40 10.26 18.65 -13.54
CA SER A 40 9.73 17.54 -12.75
C SER A 40 10.61 17.11 -11.57
N ARG A 41 11.92 17.39 -11.56
CA ARG A 41 12.82 16.96 -10.48
C ARG A 41 12.51 17.71 -9.19
N GLY A 42 11.90 17.00 -8.25
CA GLY A 42 11.53 17.48 -6.91
C GLY A 42 10.12 18.07 -6.79
N ARG A 43 9.22 17.77 -7.73
CA ARG A 43 7.77 17.92 -7.51
C ARG A 43 7.25 16.82 -6.59
N GLY A 44 7.67 16.84 -5.32
CA GLY A 44 6.86 16.22 -4.29
C GLY A 44 5.54 17.02 -4.23
N SER A 45 4.44 16.44 -4.71
CA SER A 45 3.13 17.04 -4.50
C SER A 45 2.88 17.06 -3.00
N LYS A 46 2.73 18.27 -2.43
CA LYS A 46 2.30 18.41 -1.05
C LYS A 46 0.83 18.01 -1.01
N HIS A 47 0.52 16.96 -0.28
CA HIS A 47 -0.86 16.56 -0.05
C HIS A 47 -1.32 17.09 1.31
N LEU A 48 -2.56 17.54 1.35
CA LEU A 48 -3.22 17.80 2.62
C LEU A 48 -3.37 16.47 3.37
N ASN A 49 -3.14 16.49 4.69
CA ASN A 49 -3.08 15.30 5.54
C ASN A 49 -3.91 15.55 6.78
N GLU A 50 -5.23 15.56 6.61
CA GLU A 50 -6.20 15.79 7.67
C GLU A 50 -6.43 14.51 8.48
N ASN A 51 -6.61 14.68 9.80
CA ASN A 51 -7.08 13.61 10.65
C ASN A 51 -8.61 13.42 10.49
N LEU A 52 -9.01 12.38 9.75
CA LEU A 52 -10.42 12.07 9.48
C LEU A 52 -11.09 11.18 10.53
N ALA A 53 -10.33 10.67 11.51
CA ALA A 53 -10.87 9.78 12.53
C ALA A 53 -12.01 10.41 13.36
N PRO A 54 -11.98 11.70 13.75
CA PRO A 54 -13.09 12.34 14.46
C PRO A 54 -14.37 12.42 13.63
N LEU A 55 -14.26 12.79 12.34
CA LEU A 55 -15.41 12.85 11.43
C LEU A 55 -16.04 11.47 11.25
N ARG A 56 -15.21 10.44 11.10
CA ARG A 56 -15.68 9.04 11.05
C ARG A 56 -16.43 8.64 12.33
N ARG A 57 -15.88 8.94 13.51
CA ARG A 57 -16.52 8.61 14.80
C ARG A 57 -17.85 9.33 14.96
N PHE A 58 -17.93 10.58 14.51
CA PHE A 58 -19.15 11.36 14.51
C PHE A 58 -20.25 10.74 13.64
N LEU A 59 -19.93 10.41 12.39
CA LEU A 59 -20.90 9.79 11.49
C LEU A 59 -21.47 8.49 12.07
N LEU A 60 -20.60 7.67 12.67
CA LEU A 60 -21.01 6.43 13.33
C LEU A 60 -21.87 6.67 14.58
N SER A 61 -21.66 7.76 15.32
CA SER A 61 -22.48 8.10 16.50
C SER A 61 -23.83 8.72 16.14
N ARG A 62 -24.03 9.16 14.89
CA ARG A 62 -25.30 9.72 14.39
C ARG A 62 -26.15 8.72 13.61
N VAL A 63 -25.79 7.43 13.59
CA VAL A 63 -26.61 6.37 13.00
C VAL A 63 -28.01 6.39 13.62
N GLY A 64 -29.03 6.31 12.78
CA GLY A 64 -30.44 6.42 13.16
C GLY A 64 -31.01 7.84 13.13
N ARG A 65 -30.19 8.87 12.88
CA ARG A 65 -30.67 10.26 12.69
C ARG A 65 -30.92 10.58 11.21
N PRO A 66 -31.82 11.53 10.89
CA PRO A 66 -31.99 12.03 9.53
C PRO A 66 -30.69 12.62 8.98
N TRP A 67 -30.31 12.23 7.76
CA TRP A 67 -29.09 12.71 7.13
C TRP A 67 -29.04 14.22 6.99
N ASP A 68 -30.15 14.85 6.59
CA ASP A 68 -30.19 16.31 6.41
C ASP A 68 -29.89 17.08 7.69
N ALA A 69 -30.34 16.56 8.84
CA ALA A 69 -30.03 17.13 10.15
C ALA A 69 -28.55 16.96 10.50
N VAL A 70 -27.97 15.78 10.23
CA VAL A 70 -26.55 15.50 10.45
C VAL A 70 -25.67 16.35 9.53
N HIS A 71 -26.03 16.46 8.25
CA HIS A 71 -25.34 17.26 7.26
C HIS A 71 -25.42 18.76 7.63
N SER A 72 -26.58 19.24 8.07
CA SER A 72 -26.74 20.62 8.55
C SER A 72 -25.91 20.89 9.80
N GLU A 73 -25.83 19.94 10.74
CA GLU A 73 -24.95 20.01 11.91
C GLU A 73 -23.48 20.13 11.47
N ILE A 74 -23.04 19.33 10.49
CA ILE A 74 -21.67 19.43 9.97
C ILE A 74 -21.42 20.77 9.27
N ALA A 75 -22.35 21.19 8.38
CA ALA A 75 -22.23 22.41 7.61
C ALA A 75 -22.23 23.67 8.48
N ALA A 76 -23.00 23.71 9.57
CA ALA A 76 -23.00 24.81 10.53
C ALA A 76 -21.63 25.01 11.21
N HIS A 77 -20.81 23.96 11.29
CA HIS A 77 -19.49 23.97 11.93
C HIS A 77 -18.33 24.08 10.94
N LEU A 78 -18.55 23.91 9.63
CA LEU A 78 -17.52 24.02 8.59
C LEU A 78 -17.68 25.35 7.83
N ARG A 79 -16.71 26.25 7.96
CA ARG A 79 -16.59 27.47 7.16
C ARG A 79 -15.92 27.17 5.82
N VAL A 80 -16.71 27.14 4.74
CA VAL A 80 -16.25 26.79 3.38
C VAL A 80 -15.16 27.74 2.81
N THR A 81 -14.80 28.80 3.53
CA THR A 81 -13.74 29.76 3.15
C THR A 81 -12.32 29.22 3.35
N SER A 82 -12.11 28.09 4.03
CA SER A 82 -10.80 27.46 4.18
C SER A 82 -10.61 26.28 3.22
N ALA A 83 -9.48 26.22 2.53
CA ALA A 83 -9.12 25.12 1.64
C ALA A 83 -9.10 23.76 2.36
N VAL A 84 -8.71 23.74 3.65
CA VAL A 84 -8.71 22.54 4.50
C VAL A 84 -10.15 22.10 4.77
N GLN A 85 -11.03 23.05 5.09
CA GLN A 85 -12.43 22.73 5.41
C GLN A 85 -13.21 22.29 4.16
N LYS A 86 -12.89 22.87 3.00
CA LYS A 86 -13.36 22.35 1.70
C LYS A 86 -12.91 20.91 1.48
N HIS A 87 -11.64 20.59 1.75
CA HIS A 87 -11.14 19.23 1.58
C HIS A 87 -11.78 18.24 2.58
N VAL A 88 -12.10 18.67 3.79
CA VAL A 88 -12.90 17.86 4.74
C VAL A 88 -14.29 17.55 4.19
N LEU A 89 -14.93 18.49 3.47
CA LEU A 89 -16.20 18.23 2.78
C LEU A 89 -16.05 17.23 1.63
N ASP A 90 -14.93 17.26 0.91
CA ASP A 90 -14.63 16.24 -0.10
C ASP A 90 -14.54 14.84 0.55
N HIS A 91 -13.84 14.73 1.69
CA HIS A 91 -13.80 13.47 2.46
C HIS A 91 -15.16 13.06 3.01
N LEU A 92 -16.03 14.00 3.38
CA LEU A 92 -17.39 13.67 3.82
C LEU A 92 -18.18 12.97 2.71
N ARG A 93 -18.05 13.44 1.46
CA ARG A 93 -18.65 12.79 0.28
C ARG A 93 -18.13 11.37 0.08
N ASP A 94 -16.84 11.16 0.34
CA ASP A 94 -16.21 9.83 0.27
C ASP A 94 -16.57 8.88 1.43
N MET A 95 -17.17 9.39 2.51
CA MET A 95 -17.48 8.63 3.73
C MET A 95 -18.94 8.20 3.86
N VAL A 96 -19.84 8.81 3.09
CA VAL A 96 -21.29 8.59 3.19
C VAL A 96 -21.86 8.32 1.80
N TYR A 97 -22.44 7.14 1.61
CA TYR A 97 -23.23 6.85 0.42
C TYR A 97 -24.55 7.61 0.50
N THR A 98 -24.73 8.64 -0.34
CA THR A 98 -25.92 9.52 -0.32
C THR A 98 -26.93 9.16 -1.41
N ASN A 99 -26.47 8.66 -2.56
CA ASN A 99 -27.33 8.25 -3.67
C ASN A 99 -27.48 6.72 -3.69
N VAL A 100 -28.23 6.19 -2.74
CA VAL A 100 -28.40 4.74 -2.57
C VAL A 100 -29.70 4.29 -3.23
N VAL A 101 -29.65 3.18 -3.95
CA VAL A 101 -30.79 2.50 -4.56
C VAL A 101 -30.82 1.04 -4.12
N GLU A 102 -32.03 0.49 -4.00
CA GLU A 102 -32.23 -0.93 -3.73
C GLU A 102 -32.62 -1.64 -5.02
N ILE A 103 -31.91 -2.72 -5.35
CA ILE A 103 -32.12 -3.53 -6.56
C ILE A 103 -32.04 -5.00 -6.13
N ASP A 104 -33.12 -5.76 -6.33
CA ASP A 104 -33.21 -7.20 -6.00
C ASP A 104 -32.79 -7.54 -4.55
N GLY A 105 -33.15 -6.68 -3.58
CA GLY A 105 -32.79 -6.82 -2.17
C GLY A 105 -31.34 -6.49 -1.81
N GLY A 106 -30.55 -6.03 -2.80
CA GLY A 106 -29.20 -5.50 -2.61
C GLY A 106 -29.17 -3.98 -2.59
N LEU A 107 -28.28 -3.40 -1.79
CA LEU A 107 -28.06 -1.94 -1.76
C LEU A 107 -26.88 -1.54 -2.63
N TYR A 108 -27.12 -0.53 -3.47
CA TYR A 108 -26.14 0.00 -4.41
C TYR A 108 -26.03 1.52 -4.33
N GLU A 109 -24.84 2.05 -4.58
CA GLU A 109 -24.62 3.47 -4.84
C GLU A 109 -24.76 3.73 -6.33
N HIS A 110 -25.55 4.73 -6.69
CA HIS A 110 -25.64 5.23 -8.06
C HIS A 110 -24.67 6.41 -8.24
N GLY A 111 -23.48 6.13 -8.76
CA GLY A 111 -22.43 7.13 -9.01
C GLY A 111 -22.40 7.61 -10.47
N SER A 112 -21.54 8.59 -10.76
CA SER A 112 -21.35 9.13 -12.13
C SER A 112 -20.84 8.10 -13.16
N TRP A 113 -20.29 6.98 -12.68
CA TRP A 113 -19.71 5.91 -13.52
C TRP A 113 -20.52 4.61 -13.45
N GLY A 114 -21.79 4.70 -13.02
CA GLY A 114 -22.71 3.57 -12.91
C GLY A 114 -23.01 3.14 -11.47
N VAL A 115 -23.66 1.98 -11.36
CA VAL A 115 -24.16 1.41 -10.11
C VAL A 115 -23.11 0.51 -9.48
N ARG A 116 -22.85 0.66 -8.18
CA ARG A 116 -21.85 -0.12 -7.44
C ARG A 116 -22.43 -0.65 -6.13
N PRO A 117 -22.10 -1.88 -5.72
CA PRO A 117 -22.59 -2.41 -4.44
C PRO A 117 -22.03 -1.61 -3.26
N LEU A 118 -22.85 -1.37 -2.25
CA LEU A 118 -22.40 -0.76 -1.01
C LEU A 118 -21.29 -1.59 -0.35
N GLY A 119 -20.32 -0.92 0.25
CA GLY A 119 -19.19 -1.57 0.93
C GLY A 119 -17.99 -1.88 0.03
N ALA A 120 -18.09 -1.66 -1.29
CA ALA A 120 -16.94 -1.73 -2.20
C ALA A 120 -15.83 -0.72 -1.83
N TYR A 121 -16.21 0.45 -1.30
CA TYR A 121 -15.27 1.47 -0.84
C TYR A 121 -15.10 1.42 0.69
N ARG A 122 -13.92 1.01 1.17
CA ARG A 122 -13.65 0.84 2.62
C ARG A 122 -13.76 2.11 3.47
N ARG A 123 -13.70 3.29 2.86
CA ARG A 123 -13.76 4.56 3.61
C ARG A 123 -15.20 4.92 4.00
N ALA A 124 -16.18 4.54 3.16
CA ALA A 124 -17.59 4.78 3.40
C ALA A 124 -18.19 3.69 4.28
N GLN A 125 -18.65 4.08 5.47
CA GLN A 125 -19.15 3.15 6.51
C GLN A 125 -20.60 3.38 6.88
N VAL A 126 -21.19 4.46 6.37
CA VAL A 126 -22.58 4.80 6.57
C VAL A 126 -23.20 5.15 5.22
N TYR A 127 -24.52 5.00 5.14
CA TYR A 127 -25.30 5.30 3.95
C TYR A 127 -26.61 5.96 4.35
N VAL A 128 -27.19 6.76 3.44
CA VAL A 128 -28.52 7.33 3.61
C VAL A 128 -29.54 6.31 3.12
N CYS A 129 -30.42 5.86 4.01
CA CYS A 129 -31.46 4.90 3.65
C CYS A 129 -32.42 5.54 2.63
N PRO A 130 -32.61 4.95 1.44
CA PRO A 130 -33.42 5.57 0.38
C PRO A 130 -34.88 5.80 0.81
N GLU A 131 -35.44 4.90 1.62
CA GLU A 131 -36.84 4.98 2.05
C GLU A 131 -37.07 5.99 3.18
N THR A 132 -36.11 6.13 4.09
CA THR A 132 -36.32 6.84 5.37
C THR A 132 -35.48 8.10 5.52
N GLY A 133 -34.47 8.31 4.67
CA GLY A 133 -33.49 9.39 4.81
C GLY A 133 -32.59 9.28 6.05
N LEU A 134 -32.70 8.19 6.83
CA LEU A 134 -31.91 7.97 8.03
C LEU A 134 -30.50 7.47 7.69
N LEU A 135 -29.52 7.92 8.45
CA LEU A 135 -28.15 7.43 8.36
C LEU A 135 -28.07 6.01 8.94
N LYS A 136 -27.70 5.03 8.12
CA LYS A 136 -27.54 3.62 8.51
C LYS A 136 -26.10 3.17 8.32
N LYS A 137 -25.66 2.13 9.05
CA LYS A 137 -24.33 1.53 8.84
C LYS A 137 -24.34 0.71 7.55
N VAL A 138 -23.31 0.86 6.74
CA VAL A 138 -23.08 -0.02 5.58
C VAL A 138 -22.96 -1.45 6.10
N PRO A 139 -23.75 -2.40 5.57
CA PRO A 139 -23.58 -3.82 5.90
C PRO A 139 -22.14 -4.21 5.60
N PHE A 140 -21.45 -4.80 6.58
CA PHE A 140 -20.11 -5.28 6.36
C PHE A 140 -20.16 -6.42 5.35
N VAL A 141 -19.70 -6.16 4.12
CA VAL A 141 -19.39 -7.21 3.17
C VAL A 141 -17.93 -7.57 3.42
N PRO A 142 -17.61 -8.72 4.04
CA PRO A 142 -16.23 -9.18 4.05
C PRO A 142 -15.77 -9.26 2.60
N GLY A 143 -14.71 -8.53 2.26
CA GLY A 143 -14.05 -8.74 0.98
C GLY A 143 -13.65 -10.21 0.87
N PRO A 144 -13.53 -10.76 -0.36
CA PRO A 144 -13.07 -12.12 -0.54
C PRO A 144 -11.77 -12.29 0.24
N ALA A 145 -11.78 -13.22 1.21
CA ALA A 145 -10.56 -13.56 1.92
C ALA A 145 -9.61 -14.16 0.89
N THR A 146 -8.60 -13.40 0.48
CA THR A 146 -7.51 -13.98 -0.29
C THR A 146 -6.87 -15.01 0.64
N PRO A 147 -6.91 -16.32 0.32
CA PRO A 147 -6.21 -17.29 1.14
C PRO A 147 -4.75 -16.85 1.21
N PRO A 148 -4.10 -16.97 2.39
CA PRO A 148 -2.69 -16.68 2.47
C PRO A 148 -1.98 -17.49 1.38
N PRO A 149 -1.04 -16.89 0.62
CA PRO A 149 -0.33 -17.62 -0.40
C PRO A 149 0.33 -18.85 0.23
N ALA A 150 0.33 -19.97 -0.49
CA ALA A 150 1.00 -21.17 -0.04
C ALA A 150 2.46 -20.81 0.29
N ILE A 151 2.93 -21.19 1.48
CA ILE A 151 4.32 -20.93 1.87
C ILE A 151 5.19 -21.88 1.04
N GLU A 152 5.78 -21.36 -0.02
CA GLU A 152 6.68 -22.11 -0.90
C GLU A 152 8.15 -21.92 -0.52
N VAL A 153 8.46 -21.02 0.41
CA VAL A 153 9.81 -20.74 0.90
C VAL A 153 9.81 -20.68 2.43
N VAL A 154 10.68 -21.47 3.05
CA VAL A 154 10.91 -21.44 4.50
C VAL A 154 12.39 -21.10 4.74
N PRO A 155 12.73 -19.91 5.26
CA PRO A 155 14.11 -19.57 5.56
C PRO A 155 14.63 -20.45 6.71
N ILE A 156 15.83 -21.01 6.56
CA ILE A 156 16.52 -21.75 7.64
C ILE A 156 17.79 -21.04 8.13
N GLY A 157 18.01 -19.82 7.62
CA GLY A 157 19.14 -18.95 7.93
C GLY A 157 19.47 -18.04 6.74
N ARG A 158 20.63 -17.36 6.80
CA ARG A 158 21.14 -16.56 5.68
C ARG A 158 21.80 -17.39 4.58
N GLU A 159 22.22 -18.62 4.90
CA GLU A 159 22.98 -19.49 4.01
C GLU A 159 22.13 -20.58 3.37
N ALA A 160 20.87 -20.71 3.76
CA ALA A 160 19.97 -21.64 3.13
C ALA A 160 18.50 -21.32 3.40
N GLN A 161 17.66 -21.82 2.51
CA GLN A 161 16.21 -21.86 2.66
C GLN A 161 15.67 -23.20 2.14
N TYR A 162 14.55 -23.66 2.67
CA TYR A 162 13.75 -24.68 2.01
C TYR A 162 12.85 -24.02 0.98
N ARG A 163 12.77 -24.59 -0.22
CA ARG A 163 11.90 -24.12 -1.29
C ARG A 163 11.12 -25.29 -1.90
N LYS A 164 9.82 -25.10 -2.11
CA LYS A 164 8.99 -26.03 -2.87
C LYS A 164 9.15 -25.70 -4.35
N ILE A 165 9.58 -26.68 -5.13
CA ILE A 165 9.78 -26.59 -6.58
C ILE A 165 9.12 -27.83 -7.17
N ASP A 166 8.17 -27.65 -8.09
CA ASP A 166 7.42 -28.72 -8.74
C ASP A 166 6.82 -29.73 -7.74
N GLY A 167 6.21 -29.20 -6.67
CA GLY A 167 5.56 -30.00 -5.63
C GLY A 167 6.51 -30.66 -4.61
N GLN A 168 7.83 -30.56 -4.79
CA GLN A 168 8.83 -31.21 -3.95
C GLN A 168 9.67 -30.20 -3.16
N TRP A 169 10.03 -30.55 -1.94
CA TRP A 169 10.85 -29.69 -1.08
C TRP A 169 12.35 -29.91 -1.30
N TYR A 170 13.06 -28.80 -1.52
CA TYR A 170 14.50 -28.76 -1.66
C TYR A 170 15.12 -27.80 -0.65
N ARG A 171 16.31 -28.13 -0.17
CA ARG A 171 17.20 -27.19 0.47
C ARG A 171 17.99 -26.48 -0.61
N ILE A 172 17.85 -25.16 -0.65
CA ILE A 172 18.62 -24.27 -1.51
C ILE A 172 19.71 -23.65 -0.64
N THR A 173 20.97 -23.85 -1.03
CA THR A 173 22.13 -23.20 -0.41
C THR A 173 22.34 -21.84 -1.06
N LEU A 174 22.54 -20.83 -0.22
CA LEU A 174 22.72 -19.44 -0.62
C LEU A 174 24.13 -18.98 -0.24
N SER A 175 24.84 -18.39 -1.20
CA SER A 175 26.16 -17.83 -1.00
C SER A 175 26.17 -16.32 -1.27
N PRO A 176 27.04 -15.54 -0.60
CA PRO A 176 27.22 -14.14 -0.91
C PRO A 176 27.59 -13.93 -2.37
N LEU A 177 26.99 -12.91 -2.99
CA LEU A 177 27.39 -12.44 -4.29
C LEU A 177 28.83 -11.91 -4.19
N PRO A 178 29.74 -12.30 -5.10
CA PRO A 178 31.07 -11.72 -5.12
C PRO A 178 30.98 -10.21 -5.39
N ARG A 179 31.92 -9.44 -4.82
CA ARG A 179 31.99 -7.99 -4.99
C ARG A 179 32.12 -7.57 -6.45
N GLU A 180 32.77 -8.40 -7.24
CA GLU A 180 32.94 -8.28 -8.68
C GLU A 180 32.28 -9.50 -9.35
N PRO A 181 30.96 -9.43 -9.64
CA PRO A 181 30.20 -10.51 -10.28
C PRO A 181 30.32 -10.47 -11.81
N ASP A 182 31.36 -9.83 -12.35
CA ASP A 182 31.72 -9.81 -13.76
C ASP A 182 32.28 -11.16 -14.25
N ARG A 183 32.81 -11.96 -13.32
CA ARG A 183 33.05 -13.39 -13.52
C ARG A 183 31.73 -14.15 -13.65
N GLU A 184 31.76 -15.30 -14.30
CA GLU A 184 30.57 -16.11 -14.61
C GLU A 184 29.91 -16.67 -13.33
N VAL A 185 29.11 -15.84 -12.65
CA VAL A 185 28.33 -16.22 -11.48
C VAL A 185 26.98 -16.72 -11.96
N HIS A 186 26.81 -18.04 -11.88
CA HIS A 186 25.57 -18.71 -12.24
C HIS A 186 24.74 -18.96 -10.99
N ASP A 187 23.50 -18.49 -11.00
CA ASP A 187 22.50 -18.83 -10.00
C ASP A 187 21.72 -20.06 -10.44
N LEU A 188 21.58 -21.02 -9.53
CA LEU A 188 20.99 -22.31 -9.84
C LEU A 188 19.49 -22.26 -10.20
N LEU A 189 18.75 -21.21 -9.83
CA LEU A 189 17.33 -21.05 -10.19
C LEU A 189 17.10 -19.95 -11.23
N LEU A 190 17.92 -18.92 -11.25
CA LEU A 190 17.78 -17.75 -12.13
C LEU A 190 18.69 -17.82 -13.36
N GLY A 191 19.64 -18.76 -13.38
CA GLY A 191 20.63 -18.90 -14.44
C GLY A 191 21.74 -17.84 -14.37
N ASP A 192 22.17 -17.35 -15.53
CA ASP A 192 23.27 -16.38 -15.61
C ASP A 192 22.85 -15.00 -15.04
N LEU A 193 23.46 -14.60 -13.93
CA LEU A 193 23.15 -13.35 -13.24
C LEU A 193 23.51 -12.09 -14.03
N ARG A 194 24.32 -12.19 -15.09
CA ARG A 194 24.61 -11.07 -16.01
C ARG A 194 23.39 -10.69 -16.85
N LYS A 195 22.48 -11.65 -17.08
CA LYS A 195 21.24 -11.44 -17.84
C LYS A 195 20.16 -10.71 -17.05
N LEU A 196 20.31 -10.58 -15.73
CA LEU A 196 19.37 -9.87 -14.86
C LEU A 196 19.55 -8.34 -14.88
N GLY A 197 20.38 -7.82 -15.78
CA GLY A 197 20.57 -6.39 -15.99
C GLY A 197 21.52 -5.73 -14.99
N SER A 198 21.21 -4.48 -14.64
CA SER A 198 22.03 -3.67 -13.73
C SER A 198 22.17 -4.30 -12.33
N PRO A 199 23.19 -3.94 -11.55
CA PRO A 199 23.34 -4.43 -10.17
C PRO A 199 22.09 -4.23 -9.30
N TRP A 200 21.35 -3.15 -9.52
CA TRP A 200 20.09 -2.89 -8.80
C TRP A 200 18.98 -3.86 -9.21
N GLN A 201 18.79 -4.08 -10.52
CA GLN A 201 17.81 -5.04 -11.03
C GLN A 201 18.13 -6.45 -10.55
N ARG A 202 19.41 -6.85 -10.60
CA ARG A 202 19.88 -8.12 -10.06
C ARG A 202 19.58 -8.24 -8.56
N GLY A 203 19.92 -7.24 -7.75
CA GLY A 203 19.66 -7.25 -6.32
C GLY A 203 18.17 -7.34 -5.99
N TRP A 204 17.33 -6.69 -6.79
CA TRP A 204 15.87 -6.78 -6.68
C TRP A 204 15.36 -8.20 -6.97
N GLU A 205 15.81 -8.82 -8.07
CA GLU A 205 15.46 -10.22 -8.42
C GLU A 205 15.89 -11.21 -7.32
N LEU A 206 17.13 -11.09 -6.83
CA LEU A 206 17.63 -11.90 -5.72
C LEU A 206 16.78 -11.71 -4.45
N ASN A 207 16.35 -10.48 -4.17
CA ASN A 207 15.49 -10.21 -3.02
C ASN A 207 14.08 -10.82 -3.18
N GLN A 208 13.50 -10.79 -4.38
CA GLN A 208 12.22 -11.45 -4.66
C GLN A 208 12.32 -12.97 -4.49
N HIS A 209 13.43 -13.59 -4.93
CA HIS A 209 13.59 -15.05 -4.92
C HIS A 209 14.12 -15.63 -3.61
N TYR A 210 14.96 -14.90 -2.89
CA TYR A 210 15.71 -15.39 -1.73
C TYR A 210 15.53 -14.56 -0.47
N GLY A 211 14.88 -13.39 -0.55
CA GLY A 211 14.77 -12.45 0.55
C GLY A 211 16.06 -11.66 0.84
N TYR A 212 17.10 -11.81 0.01
CA TYR A 212 18.41 -11.15 0.18
C TYR A 212 18.86 -10.47 -1.11
N TRP A 213 19.44 -9.29 -1.00
CA TRP A 213 19.95 -8.51 -2.14
C TRP A 213 21.34 -8.95 -2.61
N ASP A 214 22.05 -9.66 -1.74
CA ASP A 214 23.48 -9.95 -1.84
C ASP A 214 23.77 -11.45 -1.90
N ARG A 215 22.77 -12.30 -2.18
CA ARG A 215 22.93 -13.76 -2.15
C ARG A 215 22.22 -14.44 -3.30
N TYR A 216 22.85 -15.49 -3.82
CA TYR A 216 22.38 -16.28 -4.95
C TYR A 216 22.44 -17.77 -4.61
N ALA A 217 21.68 -18.59 -5.33
CA ALA A 217 21.62 -20.04 -5.13
C ALA A 217 22.81 -20.74 -5.76
N THR A 218 23.56 -21.48 -4.95
CA THR A 218 24.75 -22.24 -5.38
C THR A 218 24.52 -23.75 -5.41
N ALA A 219 23.56 -24.26 -4.63
CA ALA A 219 23.25 -25.68 -4.61
C ALA A 219 21.77 -25.95 -4.32
N LYS A 220 21.26 -27.06 -4.85
CA LYS A 220 19.92 -27.61 -4.58
C LYS A 220 20.04 -29.07 -4.19
N ARG A 221 19.46 -29.44 -3.05
CA ARG A 221 19.36 -30.83 -2.58
C ARG A 221 17.95 -31.13 -2.12
N GLN A 222 17.38 -32.26 -2.55
CA GLN A 222 16.07 -32.69 -2.06
C GLN A 222 16.14 -33.02 -0.56
N ILE A 223 15.12 -32.59 0.20
CA ILE A 223 15.13 -32.79 1.65
C ILE A 223 14.55 -34.14 2.04
N GLY A 224 15.13 -34.74 3.08
CA GLY A 224 14.66 -36.04 3.59
C GLY A 224 13.49 -35.92 4.58
N LYS A 225 12.92 -37.05 4.98
CA LYS A 225 11.81 -37.13 5.96
C LYS A 225 12.09 -36.40 7.28
N ARG A 226 13.35 -36.36 7.75
CA ARG A 226 13.74 -35.64 8.97
C ARG A 226 13.67 -34.13 8.83
N GLU A 227 14.06 -33.62 7.66
CA GLU A 227 14.05 -32.18 7.34
C GLU A 227 12.63 -31.70 7.04
N LEU A 228 11.82 -32.51 6.34
CA LEU A 228 10.38 -32.29 6.15
C LEU A 228 9.63 -32.08 7.48
N ARG A 229 9.99 -32.84 8.52
CA ARG A 229 9.40 -32.66 9.86
C ARG A 229 9.74 -31.31 10.52
N ARG A 230 10.81 -30.63 10.08
CA ARG A 230 11.20 -29.31 10.59
C ARG A 230 10.44 -28.16 9.92
N LEU A 231 9.70 -28.43 8.84
CA LEU A 231 8.84 -27.42 8.21
C LEU A 231 7.69 -27.04 9.15
N PRO A 232 7.24 -25.76 9.13
CA PRO A 232 6.13 -25.30 9.95
C PRO A 232 4.86 -26.13 9.73
N PRO A 233 4.03 -26.33 10.76
CA PRO A 233 2.71 -26.94 10.60
C PRO A 233 1.88 -26.12 9.60
N GLY A 234 1.34 -26.76 8.56
CA GLY A 234 0.61 -26.11 7.45
C GLY A 234 1.39 -25.98 6.14
N VAL A 235 2.67 -26.37 6.10
CA VAL A 235 3.57 -26.25 4.92
C VAL A 235 3.95 -27.62 4.31
N ARG A 236 3.68 -28.70 5.04
CA ARG A 236 4.06 -30.08 4.69
C ARG A 236 3.28 -30.60 3.50
#